data_AF-A0A0M3J706-F1
#
_entry.id   AF-A0A0M3J706-F1
#
_cell.length_a   1.000
_cell.length_b   1.000
_cell.length_c   1.000
_cell.angle_alpha   90.00
_cell.angle_beta   90.00
_cell.angle_gamma   90.00
#
_symmetry.space_group_name_H-M   'P 1'
#
loop_
_entity.id
_entity.type
_entity.pdbx_description
1 polymer ?
#
loop_
_entity_poly.entity_id
_entity_poly.type
_entity_poly.pdbx_seq_one_letter_code
_entity_poly.pdbx_strand_id
1 'polypeptide(L)'
;MKLTYPLTTVGPYKMNIGKLFFDRKVNKRGVITGVGTAAIYFTTFVGDTRKEKQLELFEKGVLDQVKIHNQNKNNSIKFVLHGANTVTQEVQRGVGMTLPYYIAGAGLLTVFVLLSFAFGSMSFQQFNVSVLLLGSASLISPLLASISAIGLILLLGFHTNVLVLISPFLTLAIGIGEFYSSGPMRL
;
A
#
# COMPACT_ATOMS: atom_id res chain seq x y z
N MET A 1 40.11 16.44 -29.46
CA MET A 1 39.57 16.89 -28.15
C MET A 1 38.46 15.94 -27.74
N LYS A 2 38.66 15.19 -26.66
CA LYS A 2 37.85 14.05 -26.22
C LYS A 2 37.02 14.50 -25.00
N LEU A 3 35.74 14.81 -25.18
CA LEU A 3 34.86 15.22 -24.07
C LEU A 3 34.16 13.97 -23.52
N THR A 4 34.83 13.33 -22.55
CA THR A 4 34.39 12.08 -21.91
C THR A 4 33.33 12.30 -20.81
N TYR A 5 33.02 13.53 -20.41
CA TYR A 5 32.00 13.82 -19.38
C TYR A 5 31.31 15.15 -19.66
N PRO A 6 29.97 15.24 -19.57
CA PRO A 6 29.28 16.53 -19.65
C PRO A 6 29.59 17.32 -18.37
N LEU A 7 30.47 18.30 -18.51
CA LEU A 7 30.82 19.26 -17.47
C LEU A 7 29.98 20.52 -17.72
N THR A 8 29.30 20.98 -16.67
CA THR A 8 28.67 22.31 -16.67
C THR A 8 29.40 23.21 -15.69
N THR A 9 29.26 24.52 -15.86
CA THR A 9 29.83 25.52 -14.96
C THR A 9 28.72 26.05 -14.07
N VAL A 10 28.84 25.84 -12.76
CA VAL A 10 27.92 26.40 -11.74
C VAL A 10 28.71 27.39 -10.90
N GLY A 11 28.55 28.68 -11.17
CA GLY A 11 29.36 29.74 -10.55
C GLY A 11 30.85 29.57 -10.90
N PRO A 12 31.77 29.60 -9.92
CA PRO A 12 33.20 29.41 -10.18
C PRO A 12 33.63 27.94 -10.36
N TYR A 13 32.73 26.96 -10.13
CA TYR A 13 33.08 25.54 -10.10
C TYR A 13 32.62 24.80 -11.36
N LYS A 14 33.46 23.89 -11.86
CA LYS A 14 33.10 22.93 -12.91
C LYS A 14 32.51 21.68 -12.27
N MET A 15 31.26 21.37 -12.58
CA MET A 15 30.55 20.22 -12.03
C MET A 15 30.23 19.19 -13.12
N ASN A 16 30.44 17.91 -12.82
CA ASN A 16 30.07 16.80 -13.69
C ASN A 16 28.59 16.47 -13.51
N ILE A 17 27.78 16.74 -14.53
CA ILE A 17 26.34 16.44 -14.55
C ILE A 17 26.03 15.11 -15.24
N GLY A 18 27.05 14.36 -15.68
CA GLY A 18 26.87 13.10 -16.37
C GLY A 18 26.18 12.02 -15.54
N LYS A 19 26.15 12.17 -14.21
CA LYS A 19 25.44 11.30 -13.27
C LYS A 19 23.92 11.56 -13.23
N LEU A 20 23.45 12.69 -13.74
CA LEU A 20 22.03 13.06 -13.77
C LEU A 20 21.33 12.56 -15.05
N PHE A 21 22.09 12.08 -16.04
CA PHE A 21 21.58 11.62 -17.32
C PHE A 21 21.64 10.11 -17.43
N PHE A 22 20.48 9.50 -17.64
CA PHE A 22 20.26 8.07 -17.81
C PHE A 22 19.87 7.75 -19.26
N ASP A 23 20.00 6.48 -19.66
CA ASP A 23 19.74 6.01 -21.03
C ASP A 23 20.53 6.79 -22.10
N ARG A 24 21.83 6.91 -21.87
CA ARG A 24 22.73 7.67 -22.73
C ARG A 24 23.04 6.88 -24.00
N LYS A 25 22.77 7.48 -25.16
CA LYS A 25 23.20 6.96 -26.46
C LYS A 25 24.59 7.48 -26.78
N VAL A 26 25.55 6.57 -26.97
CA VAL A 26 26.96 6.90 -27.21
C VAL A 26 27.35 6.48 -28.62
N ASN A 27 28.03 7.35 -29.36
CA ASN A 27 28.55 7.04 -30.69
C ASN A 27 29.83 6.18 -30.58
N LYS A 28 30.27 5.54 -31.68
CA LYS A 28 31.49 4.71 -31.77
C LYS A 28 32.77 5.39 -31.27
N ARG A 29 32.77 6.73 -31.19
CA ARG A 29 33.88 7.57 -30.69
C ARG A 29 33.79 7.90 -29.18
N GLY A 30 32.82 7.35 -28.46
CA GLY A 30 32.63 7.58 -27.02
C GLY A 30 31.92 8.89 -26.66
N VAL A 31 31.32 9.58 -27.63
CA VAL A 31 30.61 10.85 -27.42
C VAL A 31 29.13 10.59 -27.18
N ILE A 32 28.56 11.21 -26.14
CA ILE A 32 27.13 11.14 -25.82
C ILE A 32 26.37 11.96 -26.88
N THR A 33 25.42 11.32 -27.57
CA THR A 33 24.63 11.90 -28.67
C THR A 33 23.15 12.05 -28.34
N GLY A 34 22.68 11.39 -27.29
CA GLY A 34 21.31 11.50 -26.81
C GLY A 34 21.18 10.99 -25.39
N VAL A 35 20.14 11.45 -24.70
CA VAL A 35 19.79 11.08 -23.33
C VAL A 35 18.30 10.77 -23.31
N GLY A 36 17.93 9.60 -22.78
CA GLY A 36 16.52 9.22 -22.65
C GLY A 36 15.85 9.82 -21.42
N THR A 37 16.57 9.89 -20.30
CA THR A 37 16.01 10.32 -19.01
C THR A 37 16.98 11.25 -18.28
N ALA A 38 16.47 12.34 -17.72
CA ALA A 38 17.22 13.25 -16.86
C ALA A 38 16.60 13.27 -15.46
N ALA A 39 17.40 13.08 -14.42
CA ALA A 39 16.96 13.19 -13.04
C ALA A 39 17.42 14.50 -12.41
N ILE A 40 16.53 15.12 -11.66
CA ILE A 40 16.82 16.32 -10.87
C ILE A 40 16.49 15.98 -9.42
N TYR A 41 17.45 16.21 -8.53
CA TYR A 41 17.32 15.92 -7.11
C TYR A 41 17.15 17.21 -6.32
N PHE A 42 16.09 17.28 -5.53
CA PHE A 42 15.89 18.32 -4.52
C PHE A 42 16.01 17.67 -3.15
N THR A 43 17.04 18.03 -2.40
CA THR A 43 17.30 17.46 -1.08
C THR A 43 17.14 18.53 -0.02
N THR A 44 16.42 18.21 1.06
CA THR A 44 16.28 19.09 2.23
C THR A 44 16.49 18.29 3.51
N PHE A 45 17.04 18.93 4.54
CA PHE A 45 17.21 18.31 5.85
C PHE A 45 15.94 18.50 6.68
N VAL A 46 15.26 17.38 6.96
CA VAL A 46 14.08 17.34 7.83
C VAL A 46 14.55 17.08 9.26
N GLY A 47 14.51 18.13 10.09
CA GLY A 47 14.87 18.05 11.51
C GLY A 47 13.71 18.35 12.47
N ASP A 48 12.55 18.72 11.93
CA ASP A 48 11.37 19.09 12.71
C ASP A 48 10.09 18.68 11.98
N THR A 49 9.06 18.33 12.74
CA THR A 49 7.72 17.93 12.28
C THR A 49 7.06 19.01 11.41
N ARG A 50 7.33 20.29 11.68
CA ARG A 50 6.83 21.40 10.84
C ARG A 50 7.42 21.37 9.43
N LYS A 51 8.72 21.12 9.33
CA LYS A 51 9.43 21.04 8.04
C LYS A 51 8.99 19.81 7.25
N GLU A 52 8.72 18.71 7.94
CA GLU A 52 8.17 17.49 7.33
C GLU A 52 6.81 17.77 6.68
N LYS A 53 5.87 18.40 7.40
CA LYS A 53 4.56 18.79 6.85
C LYS A 53 4.68 19.76 5.68
N GLN A 54 5.58 20.74 5.76
CA GLN A 54 5.82 21.68 4.65
C GLN A 54 6.38 20.97 3.41
N LEU A 55 7.31 20.03 3.60
CA LEU A 55 7.83 19.20 2.53
C LEU A 55 6.73 18.34 1.91
N GLU A 56 5.86 17.74 2.72
CA GLU A 56 4.72 16.95 2.24
C GLU A 56 3.76 17.78 1.37
N LEU A 57 3.42 18.99 1.81
CA LEU A 57 2.57 19.92 1.05
C LEU A 57 3.24 20.36 -0.25
N PHE A 58 4.54 20.64 -0.22
CA PHE A 58 5.31 20.98 -1.40
C PHE A 58 5.35 19.82 -2.41
N GLU A 59 5.68 18.61 -1.96
CA GLU A 59 5.69 17.40 -2.81
C GLU A 59 4.31 17.15 -3.44
N LYS A 60 3.22 17.30 -2.68
CA LYS A 60 1.84 17.21 -3.20
C LYS A 60 1.57 18.24 -4.30
N GLY A 61 1.92 19.51 -4.07
CA GLY A 61 1.73 20.56 -5.05
C GLY A 61 2.51 20.33 -6.35
N VAL A 62 3.77 19.89 -6.25
CA VAL A 62 4.59 19.55 -7.42
C VAL A 62 4.01 18.34 -8.17
N LEU A 63 3.56 17.31 -7.44
CA LEU A 63 2.96 16.13 -8.04
C LEU A 63 1.71 16.47 -8.86
N ASP A 64 0.88 17.39 -8.38
CA ASP A 64 -0.33 17.80 -9.09
C ASP A 64 0.01 18.57 -10.38
N GLN A 65 1.01 19.45 -10.36
CA GLN A 65 1.51 20.10 -11.57
C GLN A 65 2.09 19.09 -12.57
N VAL A 66 2.84 18.10 -12.09
CA VAL A 66 3.37 17.01 -12.92
C VAL A 66 2.24 16.20 -13.55
N LYS A 67 1.17 15.89 -12.81
CA LYS A 67 -0.01 15.20 -13.35
C LYS A 67 -0.70 16.02 -14.43
N ILE A 68 -0.94 17.31 -14.20
CA ILE A 68 -1.57 18.22 -15.18
C ILE A 68 -0.71 18.27 -16.46
N HIS A 69 0.60 18.42 -16.32
CA HIS A 69 1.51 18.41 -17.47
C HIS A 69 1.47 17.08 -18.22
N ASN A 70 1.51 15.95 -17.51
CA ASN A 70 1.52 14.62 -18.14
C ASN A 70 0.19 14.20 -18.77
N GLN A 71 -0.93 14.82 -18.38
CA GLN A 71 -2.24 14.56 -18.99
C GLN A 71 -2.32 15.09 -20.42
N ASN A 72 -1.56 16.14 -20.75
CA ASN A 72 -1.51 16.66 -22.10
C ASN A 72 -0.61 15.78 -23.00
N LYS A 73 -1.25 14.98 -23.87
CA LYS A 73 -0.57 14.07 -24.81
C LYS A 73 0.32 14.77 -25.83
N ASN A 74 0.21 16.09 -26.01
CA ASN A 74 1.05 16.86 -26.92
C ASN A 74 2.43 17.19 -26.32
N ASN A 75 2.65 16.90 -25.04
CA ASN A 75 3.91 17.14 -24.39
C ASN A 75 4.94 16.04 -24.76
N SER A 76 6.06 16.47 -25.33
CA SER A 76 7.18 15.59 -25.70
C SER A 76 7.93 15.02 -24.48
N ILE A 77 7.80 15.68 -23.32
CA ILE A 77 8.51 15.34 -22.08
C ILE A 77 7.50 14.88 -21.03
N LYS A 78 7.76 13.72 -20.44
CA LYS A 78 7.01 13.18 -19.31
C LYS A 78 7.80 13.39 -18.02
N PHE A 79 7.18 14.05 -17.05
CA PHE A 79 7.80 14.23 -15.73
C PHE A 79 7.43 13.06 -14.80
N VAL A 80 8.39 12.59 -14.01
CA VAL A 80 8.14 11.58 -12.98
C VAL A 80 8.73 12.12 -11.68
N LEU A 81 7.87 12.27 -10.66
CA LEU A 81 8.27 12.71 -9.34
C LEU A 81 8.38 11.50 -8.41
N HIS A 82 9.50 11.42 -7.69
CA HIS A 82 9.69 10.47 -6.60
C HIS A 82 9.99 11.25 -5.32
N GLY A 83 9.13 11.12 -4.31
CA GLY A 83 9.29 11.77 -3.01
C GLY A 83 8.92 10.82 -1.86
N ALA A 84 9.23 11.23 -0.64
CA ALA A 84 8.94 10.43 0.56
C ALA A 84 7.43 10.25 0.75
N ASN A 85 6.64 11.30 0.47
CA ASN A 85 5.19 11.24 0.57
C ASN A 85 4.54 10.42 -0.57
N THR A 86 5.19 10.33 -1.73
CA THR A 86 4.67 9.53 -2.87
C THR A 86 4.53 8.06 -2.49
N VAL A 87 5.46 7.51 -1.71
CA VAL A 87 5.37 6.11 -1.26
C VAL A 87 4.16 5.88 -0.36
N THR A 88 3.92 6.77 0.61
CA THR A 88 2.74 6.70 1.50
C THR A 88 1.44 6.79 0.70
N GLN A 89 1.38 7.68 -0.30
CA GLN A 89 0.21 7.78 -1.19
C GLN A 89 -0.01 6.52 -2.02
N GLU A 90 1.06 5.91 -2.54
CA GLU A 90 0.96 4.65 -3.29
C GLU A 90 0.50 3.49 -2.41
N VAL A 91 0.96 3.44 -1.16
CA VAL A 91 0.49 2.45 -0.17
C VAL A 91 -1.00 2.63 0.12
N GLN A 92 -1.45 3.85 0.39
CA GLN A 92 -2.88 4.14 0.62
C GLN A 92 -3.75 3.81 -0.60
N ARG A 93 -3.26 4.14 -1.80
CA ARG A 93 -3.92 3.78 -3.06
C ARG A 93 -4.03 2.27 -3.22
N GLY A 94 -2.96 1.54 -2.92
CA GLY A 94 -2.95 0.07 -2.94
C GLY A 94 -3.97 -0.54 -1.98
N VAL A 95 -4.07 -0.01 -0.76
CA VAL A 95 -5.11 -0.40 0.21
C VAL A 95 -6.50 -0.14 -0.34
N GLY A 96 -6.74 1.06 -0.88
CA GLY A 96 -8.04 1.43 -1.47
C GLY A 96 -8.46 0.51 -2.63
N MET A 97 -7.52 0.12 -3.48
CA MET A 97 -7.77 -0.82 -4.58
C MET A 97 -8.06 -2.25 -4.10
N THR A 98 -7.48 -2.66 -2.97
CA THR A 98 -7.61 -4.02 -2.44
C THR A 98 -8.85 -4.17 -1.55
N LEU A 99 -9.31 -3.09 -0.91
CA LEU A 99 -10.48 -3.06 -0.04
C LEU A 99 -11.74 -3.75 -0.60
N PRO A 100 -12.17 -3.54 -1.86
CA PRO A 100 -13.36 -4.22 -2.39
C PRO A 100 -13.20 -5.74 -2.43
N TYR A 101 -12.00 -6.25 -2.72
CA TYR A 101 -11.73 -7.69 -2.72
C TYR A 101 -11.78 -8.28 -1.31
N TYR A 102 -11.34 -7.52 -0.30
CA TYR A 102 -11.49 -7.92 1.11
C TYR A 102 -12.95 -8.04 1.54
N ILE A 103 -13.79 -7.07 1.15
CA ILE A 103 -15.23 -7.09 1.45
C ILE A 103 -15.90 -8.27 0.74
N ALA A 104 -15.58 -8.51 -0.53
CA ALA A 104 -16.09 -9.64 -1.28
C ALA A 104 -15.69 -11.00 -0.64
N GLY A 105 -14.42 -11.11 -0.22
CA GLY A 105 -13.91 -12.29 0.49
C GLY A 105 -14.59 -12.52 1.83
N ALA A 106 -14.79 -11.45 2.63
CA ALA A 106 -15.54 -11.54 3.89
C ALA A 106 -16.97 -12.05 3.66
N GLY A 107 -17.67 -11.50 2.67
CA GLY A 107 -19.03 -11.93 2.32
C GLY A 107 -19.08 -13.39 1.90
N LEU A 108 -18.16 -13.82 1.05
CA LEU A 108 -18.07 -15.22 0.61
C LEU A 108 -17.83 -16.17 1.78
N LEU A 109 -16.91 -15.81 2.70
CA LEU A 109 -16.62 -16.60 3.90
C LEU A 109 -17.83 -16.69 4.83
N THR A 110 -18.55 -15.58 5.05
CA THR A 110 -19.78 -15.58 5.85
C THR A 110 -20.84 -16.51 5.26
N VAL A 111 -21.08 -16.43 3.95
CA VAL A 111 -22.03 -17.33 3.27
C VAL A 111 -21.61 -18.79 3.38
N PHE A 112 -20.32 -19.08 3.17
CA PHE A 112 -19.78 -20.43 3.26
C PHE A 112 -19.93 -21.04 4.66
N VAL A 113 -19.65 -20.28 5.72
CA VAL A 113 -19.83 -20.72 7.11
C VAL A 113 -21.31 -20.99 7.40
N LEU A 114 -22.21 -20.06 7.06
CA LEU A 114 -23.63 -20.23 7.30
C LEU A 114 -24.21 -21.45 6.56
N LEU A 115 -23.79 -21.69 5.32
CA LEU A 115 -24.16 -22.89 4.56
C LEU A 115 -23.64 -24.15 5.25
N SER A 116 -22.38 -24.15 5.69
CA SER A 116 -21.78 -25.30 6.39
C SER A 116 -22.55 -25.65 7.67
N PHE A 117 -22.97 -24.65 8.44
CA PHE A 117 -23.84 -24.84 9.60
C PHE A 117 -25.22 -25.36 9.22
N ALA A 118 -25.83 -24.85 8.14
CA ALA A 118 -27.12 -25.33 7.67
C ALA A 118 -27.06 -26.81 7.24
N PHE A 119 -26.05 -27.21 6.47
CA PHE A 119 -25.83 -28.60 6.07
C PHE A 119 -25.53 -29.53 7.26
N GLY A 120 -24.69 -29.07 8.20
CA GLY A 120 -24.41 -29.82 9.44
C GLY A 120 -25.70 -30.03 10.24
N SER A 121 -26.47 -28.97 10.45
CA SER A 121 -27.72 -29.01 11.20
C SER A 121 -28.78 -29.92 10.54
N MET A 122 -28.88 -29.92 9.21
CA MET A 122 -29.73 -30.86 8.47
C MET A 122 -29.30 -32.32 8.67
N SER A 123 -27.98 -32.58 8.64
CA SER A 123 -27.44 -33.94 8.80
C SER A 123 -27.70 -34.53 10.19
N PHE A 124 -27.73 -33.68 11.24
CA PHE A 124 -28.03 -34.09 12.61
C PHE A 124 -29.51 -33.92 13.02
N GLN A 125 -30.40 -33.54 12.09
CA GLN A 125 -31.83 -33.27 12.34
C GLN A 125 -32.12 -32.24 13.46
N GLN A 126 -31.18 -31.36 13.77
CA GLN A 126 -31.28 -30.36 14.84
C GLN A 126 -31.34 -28.95 14.27
N PHE A 127 -32.32 -28.69 13.42
CA PHE A 127 -32.53 -27.35 12.84
C PHE A 127 -33.22 -26.43 13.83
N ASN A 128 -32.41 -25.70 14.60
CA ASN A 128 -32.86 -24.72 15.59
C ASN A 128 -32.23 -23.35 15.34
N VAL A 129 -32.98 -22.30 15.69
CA VAL A 129 -32.52 -20.90 15.62
C VAL A 129 -31.22 -20.68 16.41
N SER A 130 -31.02 -21.43 17.50
CA SER A 130 -29.80 -21.40 18.31
C SER A 130 -28.54 -21.78 17.52
N VAL A 131 -28.65 -22.68 16.53
CA VAL A 131 -27.51 -23.10 15.70
C VAL A 131 -27.08 -21.99 14.74
N LEU A 132 -28.04 -21.24 14.19
CA LEU A 132 -27.79 -20.05 13.38
C LEU A 132 -27.15 -18.92 14.20
N LEU A 133 -27.61 -18.73 15.45
CA LEU A 133 -26.99 -17.77 16.38
C LEU A 133 -25.56 -18.18 16.76
N LEU A 134 -25.29 -19.47 16.95
CA LEU A 134 -23.92 -19.96 17.17
C LEU A 134 -23.02 -19.71 15.96
N GLY A 135 -23.52 -19.94 14.75
CA GLY A 135 -22.77 -19.69 13.52
C GLY A 135 -22.42 -18.23 13.31
N SER A 136 -23.35 -17.31 13.58
CA SER A 136 -23.07 -15.87 13.52
C SER A 136 -22.14 -15.41 14.64
N ALA A 137 -22.30 -15.93 15.86
CA ALA A 137 -21.41 -15.64 16.98
C ALA A 137 -19.96 -16.11 16.71
N SER A 138 -19.79 -17.25 16.06
CA SER A 138 -18.49 -17.81 15.65
C SER A 138 -17.74 -16.90 14.66
N LEU A 139 -18.46 -16.18 13.79
CA LEU A 139 -17.87 -15.19 12.87
C LEU A 139 -17.54 -13.87 13.57
N ILE A 140 -18.45 -13.39 14.42
CA ILE A 140 -18.35 -12.06 15.05
C ILE A 140 -17.28 -12.03 16.16
N SER A 141 -17.12 -13.13 16.89
CA SER A 141 -16.14 -13.23 17.99
C SER A 141 -14.68 -12.95 17.57
N PRO A 142 -14.09 -13.63 16.56
CA PRO A 142 -12.72 -13.37 16.13
C PRO A 142 -12.55 -11.97 15.51
N LEU A 143 -13.58 -11.42 14.87
CA LEU A 143 -13.56 -10.05 14.35
C LEU A 143 -13.46 -9.02 15.48
N LEU A 144 -14.29 -9.15 16.51
CA LEU A 144 -14.25 -8.29 17.70
C LEU A 144 -12.92 -8.40 18.44
N ALA A 145 -12.38 -9.62 18.56
CA ALA A 145 -11.07 -9.86 19.17
C ALA A 145 -9.96 -9.13 18.39
N SER A 146 -9.96 -9.23 17.06
CA SER A 146 -8.99 -8.54 16.21
C SER A 146 -9.11 -7.01 16.28
N ILE A 147 -10.33 -6.46 16.20
CA ILE A 147 -10.56 -5.01 16.31
C ILE A 147 -10.10 -4.50 17.67
N SER A 148 -10.38 -5.23 18.76
CA SER A 148 -9.95 -4.87 20.11
C SER A 148 -8.42 -4.90 20.24
N ALA A 149 -7.75 -5.90 19.66
CA ALA A 149 -6.30 -5.97 19.64
C ALA A 149 -5.67 -4.79 18.86
N ILE A 150 -6.22 -4.45 17.69
CA ILE A 150 -5.77 -3.28 16.91
C ILE A 150 -5.99 -1.99 17.71
N GLY A 151 -7.15 -1.84 18.35
CA GLY A 151 -7.46 -0.68 19.19
C GLY A 151 -6.47 -0.52 20.35
N LEU A 152 -6.08 -1.63 20.99
CA LEU A 152 -5.10 -1.64 22.08
C LEU A 152 -3.71 -1.24 21.58
N ILE A 153 -3.27 -1.78 20.42
CA ILE A 153 -2.01 -1.42 19.78
C ILE A 153 -1.96 0.08 19.44
N LEU A 154 -3.06 0.63 18.91
CA LEU A 154 -3.19 2.06 18.62
C LEU A 154 -3.15 2.91 19.89
N LEU A 155 -3.79 2.47 20.97
CA LEU A 155 -3.79 3.18 22.26
C LEU A 155 -2.39 3.24 22.88
N LEU A 156 -1.59 2.20 22.69
CA LEU A 156 -0.18 2.16 23.11
C LEU A 156 0.75 3.02 22.22
N GLY A 157 0.23 3.66 21.16
CA GLY A 157 0.99 4.55 20.30
C GLY A 157 1.86 3.85 19.26
N PHE A 158 1.65 2.55 19.01
CA PHE A 158 2.38 1.86 17.95
C PHE A 158 1.84 2.24 16.58
N HIS A 159 2.76 2.48 15.64
CA HIS A 159 2.42 2.79 14.26
C HIS A 159 1.86 1.55 13.56
N THR A 160 0.66 1.67 12.99
CA THR A 160 0.00 0.58 12.27
C THR A 160 0.55 0.48 10.84
N ASN A 161 1.08 -0.69 10.51
CA ASN A 161 1.53 -1.00 9.15
C ASN A 161 0.36 -1.60 8.35
N VAL A 162 0.42 -1.54 7.01
CA VAL A 162 -0.56 -2.18 6.12
C VAL A 162 -0.68 -3.69 6.35
N LEU A 163 0.33 -4.36 6.89
CA LEU A 163 0.23 -5.76 7.32
C LEU A 163 -0.84 -5.97 8.41
N VAL A 164 -1.08 -4.96 9.26
CA VAL A 164 -2.13 -5.00 10.29
C VAL A 164 -3.53 -5.09 9.66
N LEU A 165 -3.72 -4.59 8.44
CA LEU A 165 -5.00 -4.68 7.71
C LEU A 165 -5.40 -6.12 7.36
N ILE A 166 -4.44 -7.05 7.32
CA ILE A 166 -4.67 -8.48 7.03
C ILE A 166 -5.09 -9.23 8.30
N SER A 167 -4.73 -8.70 9.48
CA SER A 167 -4.91 -9.39 10.76
C SER A 167 -6.36 -9.80 11.10
N PRO A 168 -7.42 -9.05 10.76
CA PRO A 168 -8.79 -9.48 11.03
C PRO A 168 -9.19 -10.72 10.23
N PHE A 169 -8.73 -10.83 8.98
CA PHE A 169 -9.01 -11.96 8.11
C PHE A 169 -8.27 -13.21 8.55
N LEU A 170 -7.00 -13.05 8.97
CA LEU A 170 -6.21 -14.15 9.48
C LEU A 170 -6.78 -14.69 10.81
N THR A 171 -7.17 -13.78 11.71
CA THR A 171 -7.82 -14.14 12.97
C THR A 171 -9.15 -14.85 12.73
N LEU A 172 -9.94 -14.39 11.76
CA LEU A 172 -11.20 -15.05 11.38
C LEU A 172 -10.96 -16.45 10.83
N ALA A 173 -9.97 -16.64 9.95
CA ALA A 173 -9.64 -17.95 9.40
C ALA A 173 -9.21 -18.96 10.48
N ILE A 174 -8.38 -18.51 11.43
CA ILE A 174 -7.95 -19.34 12.57
C ILE A 174 -9.13 -19.63 13.51
N GLY A 175 -9.91 -18.61 13.86
CA GLY A 175 -11.02 -18.73 14.82
C GLY A 175 -12.13 -19.69 14.34
N ILE A 176 -12.45 -19.67 13.04
CA ILE A 176 -13.40 -20.64 12.46
C ILE A 176 -12.82 -22.07 12.51
N GLY A 177 -11.52 -22.22 12.21
CA GLY A 177 -10.84 -23.50 12.25
C GLY A 177 -10.86 -24.14 13.64
N GLU A 178 -10.55 -23.37 14.68
CA GLU A 178 -10.62 -23.84 16.07
C GLU A 178 -12.04 -24.16 16.50
N PHE A 179 -13.01 -23.31 16.13
CA PHE A 179 -14.42 -23.56 16.44
C PHE A 179 -14.89 -24.90 15.84
N TYR A 180 -14.61 -25.16 14.56
CA TYR A 180 -14.99 -26.42 13.91
C TYR A 180 -14.24 -27.63 14.49
N SER A 181 -12.96 -27.47 14.83
CA SER A 181 -12.15 -28.54 15.44
C SER A 181 -12.58 -28.88 16.86
N SER A 182 -13.17 -27.95 17.60
CA SER A 182 -13.57 -28.17 19.00
C SER A 182 -14.78 -29.12 19.17
N GLY A 183 -15.40 -29.56 18.06
CA GLY A 183 -16.50 -30.53 18.08
C GLY A 183 -17.75 -29.98 18.80
N PRO A 184 -18.89 -30.71 18.80
CA PRO A 184 -20.07 -30.25 19.52
C PRO A 184 -19.71 -30.20 21.00
N MET A 185 -19.61 -28.98 21.55
CA MET A 185 -19.67 -28.78 22.99
C MET A 185 -20.94 -29.47 23.46
N ARG A 186 -20.74 -30.59 24.17
CA ARG A 186 -21.77 -31.19 25.00
C ARG A 186 -22.20 -30.10 25.98
N LEU A 187 -23.36 -29.50 25.72
CA LEU A 187 -24.15 -28.80 26.72
C LEU A 187 -24.45 -29.76 27.87
#